data_AF-A0A1S4D5T4-F1
#
_entry.id   AF-A0A1S4D5T4-F1
#
_cell.length_a   1.000
_cell.length_b   1.000
_cell.length_c   1.000
_cell.angle_alpha   90.00
_cell.angle_beta   90.00
_cell.angle_gamma   90.00
#
_symmetry.space_group_name_H-M   'P 1'
#
loop_
_entity.id
_entity.type
_entity.pdbx_description
1 polymer ?
#
loop_
_entity_poly.entity_id
_entity_poly.type
_entity_poly.pdbx_seq_one_letter_code
_entity_poly.pdbx_strand_id
1 'polypeptide(L)'
;MLPDLQIDVVKCFNDAEGPQWKHSLFGNPNDPETFRRRCEIAETLAERNFDLAFQVIHGFNLPAVDIYAGVAASLAERKRGSQLTEFFRNIKGTIDDDDWDQVLGAAINVYANKHKERPDRLIDMLTSSHRKVLACVVCGRLKSAFQIASRSGSVADVQYVAHQALHANALPVLDMCKQWLAQYM
;
A
#
# COMPACT_ATOMS: atom_id res chain seq x y z
N MET A 1 -8.41 26.61 14.79
CA MET A 1 -7.93 25.21 14.62
C MET A 1 -8.43 24.62 13.30
N LEU A 2 -9.72 24.36 13.08
CA LEU A 2 -10.23 23.95 11.75
C LEU A 2 -10.17 25.03 10.64
N PRO A 3 -10.46 26.33 10.90
CA PRO A 3 -10.37 27.35 9.85
C PRO A 3 -8.94 27.63 9.37
N ASP A 4 -7.94 27.52 10.26
CA ASP A 4 -6.52 27.67 9.90
C ASP A 4 -6.06 26.53 8.98
N LEU A 5 -6.51 25.30 9.28
CA LEU A 5 -6.23 24.11 8.47
C LEU A 5 -6.74 24.26 7.02
N GLN A 6 -7.94 24.80 6.83
CA GLN A 6 -8.47 25.08 5.50
C GLN A 6 -7.62 26.10 4.73
N ILE A 7 -7.15 27.15 5.40
CA ILE A 7 -6.32 28.19 4.78
C ILE A 7 -4.99 27.59 4.32
N ASP A 8 -4.37 26.73 5.13
CA ASP A 8 -3.10 26.09 4.78
C ASP A 8 -3.26 25.05 3.68
N VAL A 9 -4.39 24.32 3.65
CA VAL A 9 -4.74 23.47 2.50
C VAL A 9 -4.89 24.32 1.24
N VAL A 10 -5.69 25.39 1.25
CA VAL A 10 -5.88 26.24 0.06
C VAL A 10 -4.56 26.83 -0.45
N LYS A 11 -3.66 27.26 0.45
CA LYS A 11 -2.32 27.72 0.08
C LYS A 11 -1.47 26.63 -0.59
N CYS A 12 -1.62 25.38 -0.18
CA CYS A 12 -0.85 24.26 -0.74
C CYS A 12 -1.29 23.87 -2.17
N PHE A 13 -2.53 24.16 -2.56
CA PHE A 13 -3.07 23.85 -3.89
C PHE A 13 -2.91 24.98 -4.92
N ASN A 14 -2.62 26.23 -4.50
CA ASN A 14 -2.50 27.43 -5.35
C ASN A 14 -3.72 27.69 -6.28
N ASP A 15 -3.92 28.95 -6.72
CA ASP A 15 -5.06 29.34 -7.58
C ASP A 15 -5.08 28.69 -8.99
N ALA A 16 -4.11 27.85 -9.32
CA ALA A 16 -3.95 27.25 -10.65
C ALA A 16 -4.64 25.88 -10.84
N GLU A 17 -5.07 25.19 -9.76
CA GLU A 17 -5.65 23.83 -9.83
C GLU A 17 -7.19 23.78 -9.90
N GLY A 18 -7.85 24.94 -10.03
CA GLY A 18 -9.30 25.06 -10.27
C GLY A 18 -10.03 25.87 -9.19
N PRO A 19 -11.37 25.87 -9.18
CA PRO A 19 -12.12 26.71 -8.26
C PRO A 19 -11.97 26.22 -6.81
N GLN A 20 -11.64 27.16 -5.90
CA GLN A 20 -11.22 26.93 -4.51
C GLN A 20 -12.17 26.03 -3.67
N TRP A 21 -13.45 25.95 -4.04
CA TRP A 21 -14.44 25.07 -3.37
C TRP A 21 -14.15 23.57 -3.54
N LYS A 22 -13.42 23.18 -4.60
CA LYS A 22 -12.98 21.79 -4.81
C LYS A 22 -11.97 21.32 -3.76
N HIS A 23 -11.31 22.25 -3.07
CA HIS A 23 -10.36 21.99 -1.98
C HIS A 23 -10.97 22.33 -0.61
N SER A 24 -12.30 22.48 -0.52
CA SER A 24 -13.00 22.67 0.75
C SER A 24 -13.03 21.38 1.55
N LEU A 25 -12.47 21.43 2.76
CA LEU A 25 -12.61 20.41 3.80
C LEU A 25 -13.98 20.53 4.50
N PHE A 26 -14.67 21.65 4.34
CA PHE A 26 -15.99 21.88 4.91
C PHE A 26 -17.11 21.38 3.99
N GLY A 27 -18.12 20.80 4.63
CA GLY A 27 -19.28 20.15 4.01
C GLY A 27 -19.98 19.29 5.05
N ASN A 28 -21.12 18.71 4.68
CA ASN A 28 -21.86 17.81 5.58
C ASN A 28 -21.01 16.55 5.84
N PRO A 29 -20.66 16.20 7.09
CA PRO A 29 -19.85 15.03 7.38
C PRO A 29 -20.51 13.70 6.99
N ASN A 30 -21.85 13.68 6.87
CA ASN A 30 -22.61 12.50 6.44
C ASN A 30 -22.81 12.45 4.91
N ASP A 31 -22.32 13.47 4.18
CA ASP A 31 -22.42 13.52 2.73
C ASP A 31 -21.24 12.76 2.08
N PRO A 32 -21.51 11.73 1.25
CA PRO A 32 -20.46 10.93 0.63
C PRO A 32 -19.53 11.72 -0.28
N GLU A 33 -20.01 12.78 -0.93
CA GLU A 33 -19.18 13.64 -1.78
C GLU A 33 -18.18 14.46 -0.95
N THR A 34 -18.61 14.97 0.20
CA THR A 34 -17.74 15.67 1.15
C THR A 34 -16.66 14.74 1.68
N PHE A 35 -17.01 13.51 2.04
CA PHE A 35 -16.03 12.52 2.48
C PHE A 35 -15.02 12.18 1.38
N ARG A 36 -15.51 11.89 0.16
CA ARG A 36 -14.64 11.62 -1.00
C ARG A 36 -13.66 12.77 -1.26
N ARG A 37 -14.16 14.01 -1.26
CA ARG A 37 -13.32 15.21 -1.49
C ARG A 37 -12.23 15.35 -0.43
N ARG A 38 -12.53 15.09 0.84
CA ARG A 38 -11.52 15.12 1.92
C ARG A 38 -10.43 14.08 1.70
N CYS A 39 -10.80 12.87 1.26
CA CYS A 39 -9.81 11.84 0.91
C CYS A 39 -8.93 12.28 -0.26
N GLU A 40 -9.51 12.79 -1.36
CA GLU A 40 -8.73 13.28 -2.53
C GLU A 40 -7.75 14.40 -2.16
N ILE A 41 -8.19 15.33 -1.30
CA ILE A 41 -7.33 16.39 -0.77
C ILE A 41 -6.20 15.79 0.07
N ALA A 42 -6.52 14.88 0.99
CA ALA A 42 -5.54 14.23 1.85
C ALA A 42 -4.51 13.41 1.04
N GLU A 43 -4.93 12.72 -0.01
CA GLU A 43 -4.03 11.99 -0.93
C GLU A 43 -3.05 12.95 -1.61
N THR A 44 -3.55 14.04 -2.17
CA THR A 44 -2.69 15.02 -2.84
C THR A 44 -1.73 15.72 -1.87
N LEU A 45 -2.20 16.00 -0.64
CA LEU A 45 -1.36 16.55 0.41
C LEU A 45 -0.31 15.53 0.87
N ALA A 46 -0.65 14.25 0.97
CA ALA A 46 0.30 13.22 1.40
C ALA A 46 1.50 13.09 0.43
N GLU A 47 1.32 13.42 -0.85
CA GLU A 47 2.40 13.51 -1.85
C GLU A 47 3.30 14.76 -1.67
N ARG A 48 2.76 15.90 -1.20
CA ARG A 48 3.42 17.22 -1.24
C ARG A 48 3.82 17.78 0.13
N ASN A 49 2.99 17.56 1.15
CA ASN A 49 3.11 18.06 2.51
C ASN A 49 2.47 17.05 3.49
N PHE A 50 3.30 16.12 3.97
CA PHE A 50 2.85 15.02 4.82
C PHE A 50 2.26 15.50 6.16
N ASP A 51 2.86 16.51 6.80
CA ASP A 51 2.38 17.04 8.08
C ASP A 51 0.95 17.60 7.95
N LEU A 52 0.67 18.31 6.86
CA LEU A 52 -0.66 18.85 6.60
C LEU A 52 -1.65 17.73 6.26
N ALA A 53 -1.23 16.73 5.48
CA ALA A 53 -2.04 15.54 5.20
C ALA A 53 -2.41 14.79 6.48
N PHE A 54 -1.45 14.59 7.38
CA PHE A 54 -1.63 13.94 8.67
C PHE A 54 -2.66 14.71 9.52
N GLN A 55 -2.55 16.03 9.61
CA GLN A 55 -3.53 16.86 10.31
C GLN A 55 -4.95 16.75 9.72
N VAL A 56 -5.08 16.71 8.39
CA VAL A 56 -6.40 16.53 7.73
C VAL A 56 -6.95 15.14 8.00
N ILE A 57 -6.14 14.09 7.87
CA ILE A 57 -6.56 12.70 8.10
C ILE A 57 -7.07 12.52 9.53
N HIS A 58 -6.29 12.94 10.52
CA HIS A 58 -6.67 12.79 11.93
C HIS A 58 -7.75 13.79 12.36
N GLY A 59 -7.71 15.02 11.84
CA GLY A 59 -8.68 16.07 12.17
C GLY A 59 -10.10 15.75 11.66
N PHE A 60 -10.22 14.99 10.57
CA PHE A 60 -11.51 14.58 10.00
C PHE A 60 -11.80 13.08 10.13
N ASN A 61 -10.97 12.33 10.88
CA ASN A 61 -11.09 10.89 11.07
C ASN A 61 -11.25 10.11 9.74
N LEU A 62 -10.41 10.44 8.76
CA LEU A 62 -10.38 9.80 7.45
C LEU A 62 -9.64 8.45 7.52
N PRO A 63 -9.92 7.52 6.59
CA PRO A 63 -9.25 6.22 6.56
C PRO A 63 -7.80 6.38 6.10
N ALA A 64 -6.89 6.57 7.06
CA ALA A 64 -5.47 6.83 6.82
C ALA A 64 -4.82 5.77 5.93
N VAL A 65 -5.11 4.49 6.21
CA VAL A 65 -4.55 3.33 5.49
C VAL A 65 -4.96 3.34 4.02
N ASP A 66 -6.23 3.59 3.73
CA ASP A 66 -6.75 3.62 2.36
C ASP A 66 -6.15 4.79 1.57
N ILE A 67 -6.05 5.97 2.20
CA ILE A 67 -5.41 7.16 1.62
C ILE A 67 -3.93 6.88 1.33
N TYR A 68 -3.19 6.35 2.30
CA TYR A 68 -1.77 6.06 2.12
C TYR A 68 -1.53 4.97 1.08
N ALA A 69 -2.37 3.94 1.03
CA ALA A 69 -2.32 2.90 0.01
C ALA A 69 -2.59 3.47 -1.39
N GLY A 70 -3.57 4.37 -1.52
CA GLY A 70 -3.87 5.10 -2.76
C GLY A 70 -2.67 5.94 -3.24
N VAL A 71 -2.05 6.69 -2.33
CA VAL A 71 -0.85 7.50 -2.61
C VAL A 71 0.33 6.62 -3.02
N ALA A 72 0.60 5.54 -2.29
CA ALA A 72 1.68 4.62 -2.59
C ALA A 72 1.49 3.96 -3.97
N ALA A 73 0.26 3.56 -4.30
CA ALA A 73 -0.10 3.02 -5.61
C ALA A 73 0.08 4.06 -6.74
N SER A 74 -0.39 5.30 -6.54
CA SER A 74 -0.24 6.42 -7.49
C SER A 74 1.23 6.74 -7.76
N LEU A 75 2.07 6.84 -6.72
CA LEU A 75 3.50 7.10 -6.84
C LEU A 75 4.23 5.95 -7.56
N ALA A 76 3.88 4.69 -7.24
CA ALA A 76 4.41 3.51 -7.92
C ALA A 76 4.01 3.49 -9.41
N GLU A 77 2.76 3.82 -9.71
CA GLU A 77 2.22 3.89 -11.07
C GLU A 77 2.98 4.91 -11.93
N ARG A 78 3.26 6.09 -11.37
CA ARG A 78 4.01 7.18 -12.02
C ARG A 78 5.53 6.98 -12.01
N LYS A 79 6.02 5.84 -11.51
CA LYS A 79 7.45 5.52 -11.32
C LYS A 79 8.23 6.57 -10.52
N ARG A 80 7.59 7.20 -9.54
CA ARG A 80 8.20 8.23 -8.66
C ARG A 80 8.93 7.58 -7.46
N GLY A 81 9.95 6.77 -7.74
CA GLY A 81 10.62 5.95 -6.72
C GLY A 81 11.25 6.73 -5.55
N SER A 82 11.80 7.93 -5.80
CA SER A 82 12.36 8.78 -4.74
C SER A 82 11.28 9.29 -3.78
N GLN A 83 10.20 9.85 -4.33
CA GLN A 83 9.04 10.33 -3.57
C GLN A 83 8.37 9.19 -2.81
N LEU A 84 8.23 8.01 -3.44
CA LEU A 84 7.68 6.82 -2.79
C LEU A 84 8.53 6.39 -1.58
N THR A 85 9.86 6.43 -1.70
CA THR A 85 10.77 6.09 -0.59
C THR A 85 10.65 7.10 0.56
N GLU A 86 10.54 8.38 0.24
CA GLU A 86 10.33 9.44 1.23
C GLU A 86 8.97 9.32 1.91
N PHE A 87 7.92 9.05 1.13
CA PHE A 87 6.58 8.81 1.64
C PHE A 87 6.55 7.64 2.64
N PHE A 88 7.16 6.50 2.30
CA PHE A 88 7.29 5.37 3.24
C PHE A 88 8.04 5.73 4.51
N ARG A 89 9.08 6.57 4.43
CA ARG A 89 9.79 7.03 5.62
C ARG A 89 8.89 7.90 6.52
N ASN A 90 8.05 8.74 5.93
CA ASN A 90 7.17 9.64 6.67
C ASN A 90 6.02 8.91 7.38
N ILE A 91 5.43 7.89 6.76
CA ILE A 91 4.34 7.11 7.39
C ILE A 91 4.87 6.05 8.38
N LYS A 92 6.18 5.77 8.38
CA LYS A 92 6.73 4.71 9.24
C LYS A 92 6.59 5.11 10.71
N GLY A 93 5.89 4.29 11.49
CA GLY A 93 5.61 4.55 12.90
C GLY A 93 4.39 5.43 13.16
N THR A 94 3.68 5.89 12.12
CA THR A 94 2.37 6.56 12.27
C THR A 94 1.20 5.58 12.19
N ILE A 95 1.43 4.39 11.63
CA ILE A 95 0.47 3.29 11.47
C ILE A 95 1.07 2.01 12.04
N ASP A 96 0.23 1.02 12.35
CA ASP A 96 0.69 -0.28 12.83
C ASP A 96 1.32 -1.14 11.71
N ASP A 97 1.91 -2.27 12.10
CA ASP A 97 2.65 -3.15 11.18
C ASP A 97 1.75 -3.82 10.12
N ASP A 98 0.48 -4.09 10.44
CA ASP A 98 -0.48 -4.70 9.52
C ASP A 98 -0.95 -3.69 8.46
N ASP A 99 -1.24 -2.45 8.89
CA ASP A 99 -1.57 -1.33 8.04
C ASP A 99 -0.37 -0.93 7.16
N TRP A 100 0.84 -0.93 7.73
CA TRP A 100 2.09 -0.70 7.00
C TRP A 100 2.26 -1.69 5.85
N ASP A 101 2.03 -2.98 6.12
CA ASP A 101 2.10 -4.02 5.11
C ASP A 101 1.03 -3.86 4.02
N GLN A 102 -0.16 -3.36 4.36
CA GLN A 102 -1.21 -3.04 3.41
C GLN A 102 -0.78 -1.90 2.45
N VAL A 103 -0.21 -0.82 2.97
CA VAL A 103 0.27 0.31 2.15
C VAL A 103 1.43 -0.12 1.24
N LEU A 104 2.40 -0.88 1.76
CA LEU A 104 3.47 -1.46 0.95
C LEU A 104 2.93 -2.39 -0.15
N GLY A 105 1.97 -3.25 0.21
CA GLY A 105 1.31 -4.18 -0.69
C GLY A 105 0.68 -3.49 -1.89
N ALA A 106 0.05 -2.32 -1.70
CA ALA A 106 -0.55 -1.54 -2.77
C ALA A 106 0.49 -1.09 -3.81
N ALA A 107 1.62 -0.54 -3.37
CA ALA A 107 2.72 -0.16 -4.27
C ALA A 107 3.33 -1.38 -4.98
N ILE A 108 3.57 -2.48 -4.25
CA ILE A 108 4.12 -3.72 -4.82
C ILE A 108 3.20 -4.26 -5.91
N ASN A 109 1.89 -4.27 -5.66
CA ASN A 109 0.90 -4.76 -6.61
C ASN A 109 0.92 -3.97 -7.93
N VAL A 110 1.11 -2.65 -7.86
CA VAL A 110 1.26 -1.79 -9.05
C VAL A 110 2.54 -2.12 -9.82
N TYR A 111 3.69 -2.21 -9.14
CA TYR A 111 4.94 -2.59 -9.79
C TYR A 111 4.85 -3.95 -10.47
N ALA A 112 4.28 -4.94 -9.78
CA ALA A 112 4.15 -6.30 -10.29
C ALA A 112 3.19 -6.40 -11.47
N ASN A 113 2.01 -5.78 -11.39
CA ASN A 113 0.98 -5.94 -12.41
C ASN A 113 1.13 -4.99 -13.58
N LYS A 114 1.41 -3.71 -13.31
CA LYS A 114 1.46 -2.66 -14.34
C LYS A 114 2.81 -2.59 -15.01
N HIS A 115 3.89 -2.59 -14.22
CA HIS A 115 5.25 -2.43 -14.75
C HIS A 115 5.94 -3.77 -15.01
N LYS A 116 5.37 -4.90 -14.56
CA LYS A 116 6.02 -6.23 -14.57
C LYS A 116 7.39 -6.22 -13.89
N GLU A 117 7.57 -5.32 -12.93
CA GLU A 117 8.79 -5.11 -12.16
C GLU A 117 8.71 -5.86 -10.83
N ARG A 118 9.89 -6.12 -10.27
CA ARG A 118 10.04 -6.87 -9.02
C ARG A 118 10.67 -5.96 -7.97
N PRO A 119 9.87 -5.33 -7.11
CA PRO A 119 10.39 -4.40 -6.12
C PRO A 119 10.91 -5.15 -4.88
N ASP A 120 12.03 -5.86 -5.03
CA ASP A 120 12.68 -6.63 -3.96
C ASP A 120 12.77 -5.89 -2.62
N ARG A 121 13.23 -4.65 -2.68
CA ARG A 121 13.38 -3.79 -1.49
C ARG A 121 12.07 -3.55 -0.77
N LEU A 122 10.95 -3.37 -1.50
CA LEU A 122 9.64 -3.16 -0.88
C LEU A 122 9.12 -4.45 -0.24
N ILE A 123 9.37 -5.60 -0.88
CA ILE A 123 8.98 -6.91 -0.35
C ILE A 123 9.74 -7.19 0.96
N ASP A 124 11.03 -6.85 1.01
CA ASP A 124 11.83 -7.02 2.23
C ASP A 124 11.38 -6.13 3.38
N MET A 125 10.81 -4.96 3.08
CA MET A 125 10.28 -4.00 4.05
C MET A 125 8.96 -4.43 4.71
N LEU A 126 8.26 -5.44 4.15
CA LEU A 126 7.09 -6.02 4.80
C LEU A 126 7.49 -6.64 6.15
N THR A 127 6.57 -6.67 7.09
CA THR A 127 6.79 -7.26 8.42
C THR A 127 6.26 -8.69 8.47
N SER A 128 5.06 -8.91 7.96
CA SER A 128 4.37 -10.20 7.98
C SER A 128 4.95 -11.18 6.95
N SER A 129 5.23 -12.40 7.41
CA SER A 129 5.64 -13.50 6.53
C SER A 129 4.55 -13.82 5.50
N HIS A 130 3.28 -13.80 5.91
CA HIS A 130 2.15 -14.03 5.03
C HIS A 130 2.09 -12.97 3.91
N ARG A 131 2.23 -11.68 4.25
CA ARG A 131 2.23 -10.59 3.27
C ARG A 131 3.42 -10.70 2.31
N LYS A 132 4.60 -11.09 2.79
CA LYS A 132 5.78 -11.38 1.94
C LYS A 132 5.52 -12.51 0.95
N VAL A 133 4.85 -13.57 1.38
CA VAL A 133 4.47 -14.69 0.51
C VAL A 133 3.54 -14.19 -0.59
N LEU A 134 2.46 -13.48 -0.24
CA LEU A 134 1.52 -12.91 -1.20
C LEU A 134 2.22 -11.99 -2.21
N ALA A 135 3.08 -11.09 -1.73
CA ALA A 135 3.86 -10.19 -2.58
C ALA A 135 4.79 -10.95 -3.54
N CYS A 136 5.49 -11.98 -3.06
CA CYS A 136 6.33 -12.84 -3.91
C CYS A 136 5.51 -13.58 -4.97
N VAL A 137 4.32 -14.09 -4.63
CA VAL A 137 3.42 -14.75 -5.56
C VAL A 137 2.98 -13.78 -6.67
N VAL A 138 2.51 -12.58 -6.30
CA VAL A 138 2.06 -11.55 -7.25
C VAL A 138 3.21 -11.11 -8.18
N CYS A 139 4.45 -11.07 -7.68
CA CYS A 139 5.64 -10.81 -8.50
C CYS A 139 6.12 -12.01 -9.35
N GLY A 140 5.43 -13.15 -9.32
CA GLY A 140 5.81 -14.38 -10.04
C GLY A 140 7.00 -15.14 -9.43
N ARG A 141 7.36 -14.86 -8.18
CA ARG A 141 8.51 -15.45 -7.48
C ARG A 141 8.10 -16.61 -6.58
N LEU A 142 7.51 -17.63 -7.19
CA LEU A 142 6.96 -18.77 -6.47
C LEU A 142 8.00 -19.52 -5.62
N LYS A 143 9.25 -19.62 -6.09
CA LYS A 143 10.33 -20.24 -5.31
C LYS A 143 10.66 -19.45 -4.04
N SER A 144 10.74 -18.12 -4.12
CA SER A 144 10.96 -17.25 -2.96
C SER A 144 9.75 -17.26 -2.02
N ALA A 145 8.54 -17.25 -2.58
CA ALA A 145 7.30 -17.37 -1.81
C ALA A 145 7.29 -18.68 -0.99
N PHE A 146 7.64 -19.80 -1.61
CA PHE A 146 7.77 -21.08 -0.92
C PHE A 146 8.85 -21.05 0.18
N GLN A 147 10.01 -20.44 -0.08
CA GLN A 147 11.08 -20.35 0.92
C GLN A 147 10.65 -19.55 2.15
N ILE A 148 9.87 -18.48 1.97
CA ILE A 148 9.34 -17.71 3.10
C ILE A 148 8.29 -18.52 3.86
N ALA A 149 7.33 -19.11 3.14
CA ALA A 149 6.24 -19.91 3.71
C ALA A 149 6.74 -21.15 4.50
N SER A 150 7.72 -21.86 3.94
CA SER A 150 8.31 -23.04 4.59
C SER A 150 9.13 -22.68 5.83
N ARG A 151 9.83 -21.54 5.81
CA ARG A 151 10.59 -21.04 6.98
C ARG A 151 9.69 -20.51 8.09
N SER A 152 8.53 -19.91 7.75
CA SER A 152 7.56 -19.47 8.75
C SER A 152 6.76 -20.62 9.36
N GLY A 153 6.86 -21.84 8.80
CA GLY A 153 6.10 -23.01 9.26
C GLY A 153 4.60 -22.95 8.91
N SER A 154 4.20 -22.03 8.02
CA SER A 154 2.79 -21.80 7.70
C SER A 154 2.31 -22.78 6.63
N VAL A 155 1.57 -23.81 7.07
CA VAL A 155 0.96 -24.81 6.18
C VAL A 155 0.00 -24.15 5.19
N ALA A 156 -0.79 -23.17 5.63
CA ALA A 156 -1.73 -22.44 4.78
C ALA A 156 -1.01 -21.68 3.66
N ASP A 157 0.12 -21.02 3.96
CA ASP A 157 0.91 -20.31 2.94
C ASP A 157 1.57 -21.26 1.95
N VAL A 158 2.08 -22.40 2.41
CA VAL A 158 2.67 -23.40 1.51
C VAL A 158 1.60 -24.01 0.60
N GLN A 159 0.40 -24.28 1.11
CA GLN A 159 -0.74 -24.73 0.28
C GLN A 159 -1.15 -23.67 -0.75
N TYR A 160 -1.18 -22.40 -0.35
CA TYR A 160 -1.45 -21.30 -1.26
C TYR A 160 -0.41 -21.21 -2.38
N VAL A 161 0.89 -21.28 -2.03
CA VAL A 161 1.97 -21.27 -3.03
C VAL A 161 1.90 -22.48 -3.96
N ALA A 162 1.56 -23.67 -3.43
CA ALA A 162 1.37 -24.87 -4.25
C ALA A 162 0.25 -24.67 -5.29
N HIS A 163 -0.89 -24.12 -4.86
CA HIS A 163 -2.00 -23.83 -5.75
C HIS A 163 -1.58 -22.84 -6.85
N GLN A 164 -0.88 -21.77 -6.49
CA GLN A 164 -0.39 -20.78 -7.46
C GLN A 164 0.66 -21.35 -8.41
N ALA A 165 1.54 -22.24 -7.93
CA ALA A 165 2.51 -22.94 -8.75
C ALA A 165 1.88 -23.89 -9.76
N LEU A 166 0.77 -24.55 -9.40
CA LEU A 166 -0.01 -25.37 -10.33
C LEU A 166 -0.59 -24.50 -11.46
N HIS A 167 -1.24 -23.38 -11.13
CA HIS A 167 -1.81 -22.45 -12.13
C HIS A 167 -0.76 -21.82 -13.03
N ALA A 168 0.42 -21.50 -12.48
CA ALA A 168 1.54 -20.95 -13.24
C ALA A 168 2.37 -22.02 -14.00
N ASN A 169 1.98 -23.30 -13.95
CA ASN A 169 2.71 -24.44 -14.49
C ASN A 169 4.18 -24.54 -14.01
N ALA A 170 4.44 -24.06 -12.79
CA ALA A 170 5.75 -24.09 -12.14
C ALA A 170 5.94 -25.42 -11.37
N LEU A 171 5.94 -26.53 -12.11
CA LEU A 171 6.02 -27.89 -11.55
C LEU A 171 7.15 -28.08 -10.52
N PRO A 172 8.38 -27.54 -10.70
CA PRO A 172 9.44 -27.70 -9.72
C PRO A 172 9.09 -27.09 -8.33
N VAL A 173 8.38 -25.96 -8.30
CA VAL A 173 7.97 -25.32 -7.04
C VAL A 173 6.79 -26.08 -6.43
N LEU A 174 5.87 -26.57 -7.25
CA LEU A 174 4.76 -27.41 -6.79
C LEU A 174 5.29 -28.68 -6.09
N ASP A 175 6.29 -29.35 -6.67
CA ASP A 175 6.89 -30.55 -6.08
C ASP A 175 7.58 -30.24 -4.76
N MET A 176 8.30 -29.12 -4.66
CA MET A 176 8.87 -28.65 -3.38
C MET A 176 7.78 -28.44 -2.31
N CYS A 177 6.66 -27.83 -2.67
CA CYS A 177 5.55 -27.62 -1.75
C CYS A 177 4.94 -28.95 -1.29
N LYS A 178 4.71 -29.89 -2.20
CA LYS A 178 4.18 -31.22 -1.87
C LYS A 178 5.11 -32.00 -0.94
N GLN A 179 6.41 -31.99 -1.21
CA GLN A 179 7.41 -32.64 -0.36
C GLN A 179 7.44 -32.06 1.04
N TRP A 180 7.37 -30.73 1.17
CA TRP A 180 7.31 -30.08 2.47
C TRP A 180 6.01 -30.41 3.20
N LEU A 181 4.86 -30.32 2.53
CA LEU A 181 3.55 -30.61 3.13
C LEU A 181 3.42 -32.07 3.60
N ALA A 182 4.05 -33.01 2.91
CA ALA A 182 4.07 -34.43 3.30
C ALA A 182 4.86 -34.69 4.61
N GLN A 183 5.61 -33.71 5.12
CA GLN A 183 6.31 -33.80 6.41
C GLN A 183 5.46 -33.22 7.57
N TYR A 184 4.39 -32.48 7.27
CA TYR A 184 3.54 -31.77 8.23
C TYR A 184 2.09 -32.29 8.26
N MET A 185 1.77 -33.28 7.42
CA MET A 185 0.53 -34.09 7.46
C MET A 185 0.88 -35.52 7.82
#